data_AF-A0AAQ3R9E5-F1
#
_entry.id   AF-A0AAQ3R9E5-F1
#
_cell.length_a   1.000
_cell.length_b   1.000
_cell.length_c   1.000
_cell.angle_alpha   90.00
_cell.angle_beta   90.00
_cell.angle_gamma   90.00
#
_symmetry.space_group_name_H-M   'P 1'
#
loop_
_entity.id
_entity.type
_entity.pdbx_description
1 polymer ?
#
loop_
_entity_poly.entity_id
_entity_poly.type
_entity_poly.pdbx_seq_one_letter_code
_entity_poly.pdbx_strand_id
1 'polypeptide(L)'
;MNASNVAASPPPVVLFGYESSTFTLKVRLALRLKQIPYTFITVPSMMPRPLLKDSFGLTYRKIPVLAIGREIYCDTSIICEALEHFFPPNEGYQSLYPKAKDGRDYRGLIRGFVSYWTDRPLFRVTTGLIPASVWRTSFGDDRAKLIGHKLDADKLEKKIPENLGHLDLQLSLLEPLFEGQSGPWMFSTSSPSMADISVYYQLSWGNDIASGKSIYNLTGGGTDNTTSRGTSDVFNAERYPAIYSWYRMVEKYFDSLDSTETKDPPFEDVLGQMKKAPTLGKKSVLLPTPRPAHKELDERTGLVDGALISVAPDDTGRADPTVGELVAISPEEIVIRPEKVEGHEVKVDVRIHFPRVGFTARPVNRSQL
;
A
#
# COMPACT_ATOMS: atom_id res chain seq x y z
N MET A 1 34.92 26.21 -18.69
CA MET A 1 33.91 26.41 -17.63
C MET A 1 32.85 25.35 -17.86
N ASN A 2 32.90 24.25 -17.10
CA ASN A 2 31.95 23.16 -17.24
C ASN A 2 30.61 23.60 -16.66
N ALA A 3 29.56 23.51 -17.47
CA ALA A 3 28.19 23.65 -17.02
C ALA A 3 27.97 22.62 -15.91
N SER A 4 27.84 23.12 -14.69
CA SER A 4 27.45 22.36 -13.51
C SER A 4 26.18 21.61 -13.86
N ASN A 5 26.28 20.28 -13.92
CA ASN A 5 25.15 19.38 -14.03
C ASN A 5 24.41 19.46 -12.68
N VAL A 6 23.60 20.51 -12.49
CA VAL A 6 22.70 20.60 -11.34
C VAL A 6 21.72 19.46 -11.54
N ALA A 7 21.95 18.35 -10.83
CA ALA A 7 20.99 17.25 -10.78
C ALA A 7 19.64 17.88 -10.43
N ALA A 8 18.67 17.78 -11.34
CA ALA A 8 17.33 18.29 -11.09
C ALA A 8 16.83 17.67 -9.78
N SER A 9 16.35 18.50 -8.85
CA SER A 9 15.83 18.00 -7.58
C SER A 9 14.80 16.90 -7.85
N PRO A 10 14.85 15.78 -7.11
CA PRO A 10 13.91 14.68 -7.29
C PRO A 10 12.47 15.19 -7.11
N PRO A 11 11.50 14.61 -7.84
CA PRO A 11 10.10 14.99 -7.69
C PRO A 11 9.63 14.83 -6.24
N PRO A 12 8.72 15.68 -5.74
CA PRO A 12 8.18 15.53 -4.40
C PRO A 12 7.47 14.19 -4.26
N VAL A 13 7.75 13.46 -3.19
CA VAL A 13 7.07 12.22 -2.83
C VAL A 13 6.09 12.52 -1.70
N VAL A 14 4.81 12.22 -1.92
CA VAL A 14 3.75 12.52 -0.95
C VAL A 14 2.92 11.28 -0.68
N LEU A 15 2.92 10.79 0.56
CA LEU A 15 2.14 9.65 1.00
C LEU A 15 0.87 10.15 1.71
N PHE A 16 -0.30 9.76 1.22
CA PHE A 16 -1.58 10.03 1.85
C PHE A 16 -2.09 8.79 2.57
N GLY A 17 -2.33 8.88 3.88
CA GLY A 17 -2.79 7.75 4.68
C GLY A 17 -3.16 8.15 6.11
N TYR A 18 -3.33 7.17 6.99
CA TYR A 18 -3.45 7.40 8.43
C TYR A 18 -2.53 6.43 9.17
N GLU A 19 -2.07 6.83 10.35
CA GLU A 19 -0.98 6.14 11.06
C GLU A 19 -1.27 4.66 11.35
N SER A 20 -2.48 4.34 11.81
CA SER A 20 -2.86 2.96 12.18
C SER A 20 -3.24 2.07 11.01
N SER A 21 -3.10 2.55 9.77
CA SER A 21 -3.38 1.74 8.58
C SER A 21 -2.25 0.74 8.35
N THR A 22 -2.59 -0.54 8.28
CA THR A 22 -1.64 -1.62 7.97
C THR A 22 -0.92 -1.37 6.65
N PHE A 23 -1.66 -0.99 5.60
CA PHE A 23 -1.08 -0.78 4.28
C PHE A 23 -0.28 0.53 4.20
N THR A 24 -0.59 1.52 5.05
CA THR A 24 0.25 2.72 5.19
C THR A 24 1.56 2.36 5.85
N LEU A 25 1.56 1.51 6.90
CA LEU A 25 2.80 1.01 7.50
C LEU A 25 3.69 0.30 6.48
N LYS A 26 3.13 -0.56 5.62
CA LYS A 26 3.88 -1.22 4.53
C LYS A 26 4.62 -0.21 3.65
N VAL A 27 3.94 0.83 3.17
CA VAL A 27 4.56 1.84 2.29
C VAL A 27 5.57 2.70 3.04
N ARG A 28 5.31 3.06 4.30
CA ARG A 28 6.27 3.77 5.16
C ARG A 28 7.56 2.97 5.35
N LEU A 29 7.46 1.66 5.57
CA LEU A 29 8.62 0.77 5.66
C LEU A 29 9.38 0.67 4.34
N ALA A 30 8.67 0.61 3.21
CA ALA A 30 9.30 0.63 1.89
C ALA A 30 10.08 1.95 1.65
N LEU A 31 9.49 3.10 1.98
CA LEU A 31 10.14 4.41 1.90
C LEU A 31 11.35 4.49 2.83
N ARG A 32 11.25 3.98 4.07
CA ARG A 32 12.34 3.95 5.05
C ARG A 32 13.47 3.02 4.59
N LEU A 33 13.18 1.83 4.06
CA LEU A 33 14.20 0.94 3.51
C LEU A 33 14.96 1.63 2.37
N LYS A 34 14.24 2.26 1.44
CA LYS A 34 14.83 2.97 0.31
C LYS A 34 15.50 4.29 0.69
N GLN A 35 15.30 4.78 1.91
CA GLN A 35 15.77 6.09 2.40
C GLN A 35 15.30 7.24 1.50
N ILE A 36 14.03 7.21 1.08
CA ILE A 36 13.42 8.26 0.24
C ILE A 36 12.81 9.33 1.14
N PRO A 37 13.24 10.60 1.06
CA PRO A 37 12.55 11.73 1.69
C PRO A 37 11.13 11.86 1.15
N TYR A 38 10.14 11.94 2.05
CA TYR A 38 8.74 12.07 1.65
C TYR A 38 7.94 12.92 2.65
N THR A 39 6.85 13.49 2.14
CA THR A 39 5.84 14.17 2.94
C THR A 39 4.71 13.19 3.25
N PHE A 40 4.35 13.05 4.53
CA PHE A 40 3.17 12.29 4.94
C PHE A 40 2.00 13.25 5.21
N ILE A 41 0.88 13.03 4.53
CA ILE A 41 -0.35 13.79 4.73
C ILE A 41 -1.42 12.87 5.30
N THR A 42 -1.83 13.18 6.51
CA THR A 42 -2.88 12.47 7.23
C THR A 42 -4.23 12.72 6.55
N VAL A 43 -4.89 11.64 6.17
CA VAL A 43 -6.28 11.64 5.67
C VAL A 43 -7.16 10.79 6.59
N PRO A 44 -8.48 11.02 6.64
CA PRO A 44 -9.38 10.25 7.50
C PRO A 44 -9.31 8.73 7.27
N SER A 45 -9.46 7.93 8.34
CA SER A 45 -9.47 6.45 8.25
C SER A 45 -10.74 5.87 7.62
N MET A 46 -11.77 6.70 7.48
CA MET A 46 -13.09 6.41 6.92
C MET A 46 -13.46 7.46 5.86
N MET A 47 -14.48 7.20 5.06
CA MET A 47 -14.99 8.19 4.11
C MET A 47 -15.82 9.28 4.82
N PRO A 48 -15.90 10.53 4.30
CA PRO A 48 -15.30 11.02 3.05
C PRO A 48 -13.85 11.50 3.18
N ARG A 49 -13.13 11.56 2.05
CA ARG A 49 -11.77 12.15 1.95
C ARG A 49 -11.74 13.30 0.92
N PRO A 50 -12.30 14.48 1.26
CA PRO A 50 -12.42 15.59 0.32
C PRO A 50 -11.07 16.04 -0.22
N LEU A 51 -10.01 16.00 0.60
CA LEU A 51 -8.66 16.38 0.18
C LEU A 51 -8.20 15.67 -1.11
N LEU A 52 -8.45 14.37 -1.24
CA LEU A 52 -8.05 13.59 -2.42
C LEU A 52 -8.99 13.83 -3.60
N LYS A 53 -10.30 13.87 -3.32
CA LYS A 53 -11.34 14.09 -4.32
C LYS A 53 -11.20 15.48 -4.97
N ASP A 54 -11.07 16.51 -4.16
CA ASP A 54 -11.12 17.91 -4.59
C ASP A 54 -9.79 18.34 -5.21
N SER A 55 -8.67 17.81 -4.72
CA SER A 55 -7.35 18.13 -5.26
C SER A 55 -7.04 17.39 -6.57
N PHE A 56 -7.50 16.14 -6.68
CA PHE A 56 -7.00 15.19 -7.69
C PHE A 56 -8.10 14.46 -8.47
N GLY A 57 -9.38 14.69 -8.20
CA GLY A 57 -10.47 13.91 -8.81
C GLY A 57 -10.50 12.44 -8.35
N LEU A 58 -9.80 12.09 -7.26
CA LEU A 58 -9.65 10.70 -6.81
C LEU A 58 -10.80 10.29 -5.88
N THR A 59 -11.68 9.41 -6.36
CA THR A 59 -12.81 8.85 -5.60
C THR A 59 -12.54 7.46 -5.01
N TYR A 60 -11.52 6.76 -5.51
CA TYR A 60 -11.01 5.51 -4.94
C TYR A 60 -10.86 5.61 -3.41
N ARG A 61 -11.51 4.68 -2.70
CA ARG A 61 -11.66 4.78 -1.25
C ARG A 61 -10.63 4.02 -0.41
N LYS A 62 -9.71 3.24 -0.97
CA LYS A 62 -8.68 2.62 -0.12
C LYS A 62 -7.50 3.59 0.00
N ILE A 63 -6.77 3.45 1.09
CA ILE A 63 -5.52 4.18 1.38
C ILE A 63 -4.48 3.13 1.80
N PRO A 64 -3.17 3.41 1.66
CA PRO A 64 -2.59 4.66 1.21
C PRO A 64 -2.71 4.87 -0.30
N VAL A 65 -2.50 6.12 -0.70
CA VAL A 65 -2.13 6.50 -2.07
C VAL A 65 -0.87 7.34 -2.02
N LEU A 66 -0.02 7.27 -3.05
CA LEU A 66 1.27 7.96 -3.06
C LEU A 66 1.41 8.78 -4.35
N ALA A 67 1.83 10.03 -4.23
CA ALA A 67 2.18 10.86 -5.36
C ALA A 67 3.71 10.92 -5.55
N ILE A 68 4.17 10.87 -6.79
CA ILE A 68 5.54 11.23 -7.20
C ILE A 68 5.39 12.37 -8.22
N GLY A 69 5.63 13.60 -7.79
CA GLY A 69 5.32 14.78 -8.59
C GLY A 69 3.82 14.90 -8.86
N ARG A 70 3.39 14.61 -10.09
CA ARG A 70 1.98 14.67 -10.55
C ARG A 70 1.41 13.31 -10.97
N GLU A 71 2.10 12.23 -10.63
CA GLU A 71 1.61 10.87 -10.82
C GLU A 71 1.11 10.32 -9.49
N ILE A 72 -0.14 9.88 -9.42
CA ILE A 72 -0.75 9.30 -8.21
C ILE A 72 -0.88 7.80 -8.37
N TYR A 73 -0.25 7.05 -7.46
CA TYR A 73 -0.25 5.59 -7.43
C TYR A 73 -1.24 5.10 -6.36
N CYS A 74 -2.25 4.35 -6.82
CA CYS A 74 -3.28 3.76 -5.98
C CYS A 74 -3.02 2.28 -5.79
N ASP A 75 -3.01 1.81 -4.53
CA ASP A 75 -2.64 0.45 -4.09
C ASP A 75 -1.14 0.25 -3.80
N THR A 76 -0.83 -0.45 -2.71
CA THR A 76 0.56 -0.64 -2.27
C THR A 76 1.40 -1.45 -3.24
N SER A 77 0.81 -2.33 -4.04
CA SER A 77 1.54 -3.12 -5.03
C SER A 77 2.17 -2.23 -6.10
N ILE A 78 1.40 -1.32 -6.70
CA ILE A 78 1.93 -0.40 -7.70
C ILE A 78 2.78 0.72 -7.09
N ILE A 79 2.46 1.15 -5.85
CA ILE A 79 3.31 2.12 -5.13
C ILE A 79 4.73 1.56 -4.97
N CYS A 80 4.89 0.31 -4.54
CA CYS A 80 6.21 -0.31 -4.40
C CYS A 80 6.96 -0.41 -5.73
N GLU A 81 6.27 -0.73 -6.83
CA GLU A 81 6.89 -0.77 -8.17
C GLU A 81 7.30 0.63 -8.66
N ALA A 82 6.49 1.65 -8.40
CA ALA A 82 6.83 3.03 -8.72
C ALA A 82 8.05 3.50 -7.94
N LEU A 83 8.09 3.24 -6.62
CA LEU A 83 9.26 3.56 -5.80
C LEU A 83 10.52 2.87 -6.32
N GLU A 84 10.44 1.58 -6.67
CA GLU A 84 11.57 0.84 -7.22
C GLU A 84 12.09 1.42 -8.55
N HIS A 85 11.18 1.87 -9.41
CA HIS A 85 11.51 2.42 -10.72
C HIS A 85 12.09 3.84 -10.65
N PHE A 86 11.50 4.73 -9.86
CA PHE A 86 11.93 6.14 -9.78
C PHE A 86 13.07 6.41 -8.79
N PHE A 87 13.33 5.47 -7.89
CA PHE A 87 14.42 5.56 -6.91
C PHE A 87 15.27 4.27 -6.98
N PRO A 88 16.02 4.06 -8.09
CA PRO A 88 16.74 2.82 -8.34
C PRO A 88 18.12 2.78 -7.66
N PRO A 89 18.72 1.58 -7.48
CA PRO A 89 20.03 1.45 -6.83
C PRO A 89 21.21 2.15 -7.48
N ASN A 90 21.18 2.30 -8.81
CA ASN A 90 22.22 3.05 -9.53
C ASN A 90 22.17 4.57 -9.26
N GLU A 91 21.11 5.07 -8.62
CA GLU A 91 20.98 6.45 -8.15
C GLU A 91 21.21 6.58 -6.63
N GLY A 92 21.69 5.52 -5.97
CA GLY A 92 22.07 5.54 -4.55
C GLY A 92 20.99 5.08 -3.55
N TYR A 93 19.81 4.68 -4.05
CA TYR A 93 18.73 4.17 -3.20
C TYR A 93 18.86 2.67 -2.91
N GLN A 94 18.28 2.17 -1.81
CA GLN A 94 18.18 0.71 -1.62
C GLN A 94 17.13 0.11 -2.56
N SER A 95 17.25 -1.19 -2.87
CA SER A 95 16.25 -1.92 -3.65
C SER A 95 15.24 -2.60 -2.75
N LEU A 96 13.97 -2.65 -3.18
CA LEU A 96 12.95 -3.53 -2.58
C LEU A 96 13.12 -5.00 -3.02
N TYR A 97 13.96 -5.24 -4.04
CA TYR A 97 14.26 -6.55 -4.64
C TYR A 97 15.78 -6.74 -4.76
N PRO A 98 16.53 -6.73 -3.64
CA PRO A 98 17.98 -6.90 -3.68
C PRO A 98 18.38 -8.22 -4.33
N LYS A 99 19.51 -8.21 -5.05
CA LYS A 99 20.02 -9.43 -5.72
C LYS A 99 20.36 -10.49 -4.67
N ALA A 100 19.87 -11.70 -4.89
CA ALA A 100 20.23 -12.84 -4.05
C ALA A 100 21.66 -13.33 -4.33
N LYS A 101 22.29 -13.96 -3.33
CA LYS A 101 23.64 -14.52 -3.40
C LYS A 101 23.84 -15.54 -4.52
N ASP A 102 22.77 -16.23 -4.91
CA ASP A 102 22.78 -17.19 -6.01
C ASP A 102 22.61 -16.55 -7.41
N GLY A 103 22.52 -15.22 -7.46
CA GLY A 103 22.41 -14.44 -8.70
C GLY A 103 21.02 -14.46 -9.35
N ARG A 104 20.04 -15.16 -8.78
CA ARG A 104 18.67 -15.21 -9.33
C ARG A 104 17.88 -13.94 -9.02
N ASP A 105 17.02 -13.56 -9.96
CA ASP A 105 16.04 -12.49 -9.76
C ASP A 105 14.76 -13.07 -9.15
N TYR A 106 14.52 -12.73 -7.89
CA TYR A 106 13.34 -13.17 -7.14
C TYR A 106 12.19 -12.15 -7.15
N ARG A 107 12.30 -11.03 -7.88
CA ARG A 107 11.28 -9.96 -7.87
C ARG A 107 9.88 -10.47 -8.15
N GLY A 108 9.71 -11.32 -9.17
CA GLY A 108 8.41 -11.90 -9.51
C GLY A 108 7.83 -12.78 -8.40
N LEU A 109 8.67 -13.61 -7.75
CA LEU A 109 8.27 -14.46 -6.64
C LEU A 109 7.93 -13.66 -5.39
N ILE A 110 8.73 -12.63 -5.08
CA ILE A 110 8.46 -11.72 -3.97
C ILE A 110 7.14 -10.99 -4.19
N ARG A 111 6.90 -10.41 -5.37
CA ARG A 111 5.62 -9.75 -5.70
C ARG A 111 4.45 -10.72 -5.57
N GLY A 112 4.58 -11.94 -6.06
CA GLY A 112 3.56 -12.98 -5.92
C GLY A 112 3.27 -13.31 -4.45
N PHE A 113 4.31 -13.55 -3.65
CA PHE A 113 4.18 -13.82 -2.22
C PHE A 113 3.47 -12.68 -1.48
N VAL A 114 3.86 -11.43 -1.76
CA VAL A 114 3.27 -10.24 -1.14
C VAL A 114 1.78 -10.11 -1.51
N SER A 115 1.46 -10.12 -2.81
CA SER A 115 0.10 -9.85 -3.29
C SER A 115 -0.89 -10.98 -3.05
N TYR A 116 -0.42 -12.24 -2.98
CA TYR A 116 -1.31 -13.41 -2.90
C TYR A 116 -1.24 -14.15 -1.57
N TRP A 117 -0.22 -13.92 -0.73
CA TRP A 117 -0.14 -14.51 0.61
C TRP A 117 -0.27 -13.43 1.71
N THR A 118 0.65 -12.47 1.79
CA THR A 118 0.68 -11.57 2.95
C THR A 118 -0.48 -10.58 2.94
N ASP A 119 -0.75 -9.96 1.79
CA ASP A 119 -1.75 -8.90 1.67
C ASP A 119 -3.20 -9.44 1.62
N ARG A 120 -3.37 -10.77 1.54
CA ARG A 120 -4.68 -11.43 1.41
C ARG A 120 -4.91 -12.48 2.52
N PRO A 121 -4.42 -13.73 2.44
CA PRO A 121 -4.57 -14.70 3.54
C PRO A 121 -4.11 -14.21 4.91
N LEU A 122 -2.87 -13.73 5.04
CA LEU A 122 -2.34 -13.32 6.34
C LEU A 122 -3.05 -12.07 6.87
N PHE A 123 -3.30 -11.09 6.00
CA PHE A 123 -4.10 -9.91 6.34
C PHE A 123 -5.52 -10.26 6.81
N ARG A 124 -6.17 -11.25 6.19
CA ARG A 124 -7.50 -11.73 6.63
C ARG A 124 -7.44 -12.36 8.03
N VAL A 125 -6.35 -13.04 8.35
CA VAL A 125 -6.13 -13.60 9.69
C VAL A 125 -5.93 -12.48 10.72
N THR A 126 -5.05 -11.51 10.44
CA THR A 126 -4.77 -10.42 11.38
C THR A 126 -5.99 -9.50 11.58
N THR A 127 -6.79 -9.24 10.55
CA THR A 127 -8.07 -8.52 10.69
C THR A 127 -9.10 -9.28 11.53
N GLY A 128 -9.07 -10.61 11.49
CA GLY A 128 -9.90 -11.46 12.35
C GLY A 128 -9.57 -11.37 13.85
N LEU A 129 -8.44 -10.74 14.20
CA LEU A 129 -7.98 -10.54 15.58
C LEU A 129 -8.28 -9.12 16.10
N ILE A 130 -8.90 -8.26 15.29
CA ILE A 130 -9.30 -6.92 15.73
C ILE A 130 -10.30 -7.03 16.88
N PRO A 131 -10.09 -6.32 18.01
CA PRO A 131 -11.00 -6.33 19.14
C PRO A 131 -12.42 -5.87 18.78
N ALA A 132 -13.43 -6.48 19.40
CA ALA A 132 -14.82 -6.17 19.13
C ALA A 132 -15.22 -4.72 19.45
N SER A 133 -14.52 -4.06 20.36
CA SER A 133 -14.68 -2.62 20.63
C SER A 133 -14.53 -1.77 19.37
N VAL A 134 -13.58 -2.11 18.48
CA VAL A 134 -13.37 -1.41 17.19
C VAL A 134 -14.59 -1.55 16.29
N TRP A 135 -15.14 -2.75 16.18
CA TRP A 135 -16.27 -3.05 15.30
C TRP A 135 -17.59 -2.43 15.79
N ARG A 136 -17.68 -2.03 17.06
CA ARG A 136 -18.84 -1.32 17.63
C ARG A 136 -18.82 0.20 17.36
N THR A 137 -17.74 0.72 16.78
CA THR A 137 -17.61 2.14 16.42
C THR A 137 -18.10 2.41 14.99
N SER A 138 -18.13 3.68 14.57
CA SER A 138 -18.38 4.08 13.18
C SER A 138 -17.39 3.46 12.18
N PHE A 139 -16.21 3.04 12.64
CA PHE A 139 -15.27 2.28 11.83
C PHE A 139 -15.87 0.95 11.35
N GLY A 140 -16.60 0.24 12.23
CA GLY A 140 -17.29 -0.99 11.87
C GLY A 140 -18.33 -0.77 10.77
N ASP A 141 -19.09 0.32 10.86
CA ASP A 141 -20.08 0.70 9.84
C ASP A 141 -19.42 1.05 8.50
N ASP A 142 -18.32 1.81 8.51
CA ASP A 142 -17.57 2.12 7.29
C ASP A 142 -17.01 0.86 6.63
N ARG A 143 -16.44 -0.07 7.42
CA ARG A 143 -15.90 -1.34 6.92
C ARG A 143 -17.00 -2.28 6.41
N ALA A 144 -18.18 -2.28 7.03
CA ALA A 144 -19.34 -3.00 6.51
C ALA A 144 -19.74 -2.50 5.11
N LYS A 145 -19.75 -1.17 4.89
CA LYS A 145 -19.98 -0.58 3.56
C LYS A 145 -18.88 -0.92 2.56
N LEU A 146 -17.62 -0.90 2.99
CA LEU A 146 -16.47 -1.26 2.15
C LEU A 146 -16.55 -2.72 1.65
N ILE A 147 -16.90 -3.65 2.53
CA ILE A 147 -16.92 -5.09 2.23
C ILE A 147 -18.25 -5.51 1.58
N GLY A 148 -19.33 -4.75 1.79
CA GLY A 148 -20.63 -4.99 1.18
C GLY A 148 -21.56 -5.90 1.97
N HIS A 149 -21.30 -6.12 3.27
CA HIS A 149 -22.19 -6.83 4.18
C HIS A 149 -22.05 -6.33 5.62
N LYS A 150 -23.08 -6.55 6.43
CA LYS A 150 -23.10 -6.13 7.84
C LYS A 150 -22.08 -6.92 8.66
N LEU A 151 -21.30 -6.21 9.48
CA LEU A 151 -20.42 -6.79 10.48
C LEU A 151 -21.15 -6.90 11.82
N ASP A 152 -20.93 -8.01 12.52
CA ASP A 152 -21.53 -8.31 13.83
C ASP A 152 -20.39 -8.46 14.83
N ALA A 153 -20.21 -7.44 15.68
CA ALA A 153 -19.07 -7.35 16.58
C ALA A 153 -18.99 -8.54 17.56
N ASP A 154 -20.13 -9.00 18.07
CA ASP A 154 -20.18 -10.10 19.05
C ASP A 154 -19.85 -11.45 18.39
N LYS A 155 -20.28 -11.65 17.14
CA LYS A 155 -19.87 -12.84 16.36
C LYS A 155 -18.39 -12.81 16.01
N LEU A 156 -17.85 -11.64 15.68
CA LEU A 156 -16.42 -11.47 15.40
C LEU A 156 -15.59 -11.73 16.67
N GLU A 157 -16.04 -11.26 17.83
CA GLU A 157 -15.41 -11.52 19.12
C GLU A 157 -15.32 -13.02 19.43
N LYS A 158 -16.42 -13.75 19.23
CA LYS A 158 -16.48 -15.21 19.44
C LYS A 158 -15.55 -16.00 18.52
N LYS A 159 -15.12 -15.42 17.39
CA LYS A 159 -14.21 -16.05 16.42
C LYS A 159 -12.73 -15.77 16.71
N ILE A 160 -12.39 -14.93 17.70
CA ILE A 160 -10.99 -14.64 18.02
C ILE A 160 -10.17 -15.92 18.29
N PRO A 161 -10.63 -16.92 19.08
CA PRO A 161 -9.88 -18.15 19.28
C PRO A 161 -9.64 -18.95 17.99
N GLU A 162 -10.63 -19.01 17.09
CA GLU A 162 -10.48 -19.64 15.77
C GLU A 162 -9.44 -18.89 14.92
N ASN A 163 -9.48 -17.56 14.91
CA ASN A 163 -8.52 -16.72 14.19
C ASN A 163 -7.10 -16.79 14.77
N LEU A 164 -6.95 -17.00 16.08
CA LEU A 164 -5.66 -17.31 16.70
C LEU A 164 -5.11 -18.64 16.20
N GLY A 165 -5.96 -19.67 16.03
CA GLY A 165 -5.58 -20.92 15.36
C GLY A 165 -5.18 -20.73 13.89
N HIS A 166 -5.82 -19.80 13.18
CA HIS A 166 -5.38 -19.44 11.82
C HIS A 166 -4.04 -18.70 11.82
N LEU A 167 -3.75 -17.85 12.80
CA LEU A 167 -2.44 -17.21 12.96
C LEU A 167 -1.36 -18.25 13.26
N ASP A 168 -1.65 -19.21 14.13
CA ASP A 168 -0.79 -20.35 14.44
C ASP A 168 -0.36 -21.11 13.18
N LEU A 169 -1.33 -21.41 12.29
CA LEU A 169 -1.04 -22.00 11.00
C LEU A 169 -0.10 -21.15 10.15
N GLN A 170 -0.33 -19.82 10.06
CA GLN A 170 0.54 -18.94 9.29
C GLN A 170 1.97 -18.93 9.85
N LEU A 171 2.12 -18.86 11.16
CA LEU A 171 3.41 -18.88 11.84
C LEU A 171 4.12 -20.23 11.64
N SER A 172 3.40 -21.35 11.75
CA SER A 172 3.94 -22.68 11.49
C SER A 172 4.48 -22.85 10.07
N LEU A 173 3.90 -22.18 9.07
CA LEU A 173 4.38 -22.21 7.68
C LEU A 173 5.63 -21.33 7.49
N LEU A 174 5.76 -20.27 8.28
CA LEU A 174 6.86 -19.32 8.21
C LEU A 174 8.08 -19.73 9.05
N GLU A 175 7.87 -20.43 10.18
CA GLU A 175 8.92 -20.84 11.13
C GLU A 175 10.09 -21.64 10.53
N PRO A 176 9.91 -22.50 9.51
CA PRO A 176 11.03 -23.22 8.89
C PRO A 176 11.87 -22.38 7.90
N LEU A 177 11.32 -21.26 7.39
CA LEU A 177 12.18 -20.15 6.95
C LEU A 177 12.84 -19.62 8.23
N PHE A 178 13.92 -18.89 8.33
CA PHE A 178 14.54 -18.50 9.62
C PHE A 178 15.16 -19.64 10.48
N GLU A 179 14.66 -20.88 10.50
CA GLU A 179 15.38 -22.01 11.11
C GLU A 179 16.68 -22.34 10.36
N GLY A 180 17.80 -22.44 11.09
CA GLY A 180 19.09 -22.87 10.54
C GLY A 180 19.67 -22.00 9.41
N GLN A 181 19.17 -20.76 9.25
CA GLN A 181 19.56 -19.91 8.12
C GLN A 181 20.95 -19.27 8.27
N SER A 182 21.63 -19.11 7.13
CA SER A 182 22.96 -18.46 7.03
C SER A 182 22.90 -16.93 6.92
N GLY A 183 21.72 -16.33 7.10
CA GLY A 183 21.50 -14.90 6.99
C GLY A 183 20.19 -14.47 7.66
N PRO A 184 20.02 -13.16 7.93
CA PRO A 184 18.91 -12.66 8.71
C PRO A 184 17.61 -12.43 7.91
N TRP A 185 17.61 -12.55 6.58
CA TRP A 185 16.47 -12.17 5.73
C TRP A 185 15.79 -13.38 5.09
N MET A 186 14.52 -13.23 4.70
CA MET A 186 13.71 -14.28 4.07
C MET A 186 14.34 -14.84 2.80
N PHE A 187 14.99 -13.98 2.02
CA PHE A 187 15.80 -14.37 0.88
C PHE A 187 17.27 -14.22 1.21
N SER A 188 18.12 -14.99 0.51
CA SER A 188 19.59 -14.92 0.68
C SER A 188 20.17 -13.64 0.06
N THR A 189 19.80 -12.48 0.60
CA THR A 189 20.16 -11.13 0.12
C THR A 189 21.03 -10.42 1.16
N SER A 190 21.65 -9.30 0.78
CA SER A 190 22.47 -8.49 1.69
C SER A 190 21.65 -7.56 2.60
N SER A 191 20.43 -7.23 2.19
CA SER A 191 19.49 -6.33 2.87
C SER A 191 18.09 -6.95 2.85
N PRO A 192 17.15 -6.52 3.72
CA PRO A 192 15.78 -7.01 3.65
C PRO A 192 15.16 -6.62 2.30
N SER A 193 14.18 -7.42 1.88
CA SER A 193 13.42 -7.23 0.65
C SER A 193 11.96 -6.85 0.97
N MET A 194 11.15 -6.65 -0.07
CA MET A 194 9.70 -6.52 0.08
C MET A 194 9.06 -7.76 0.73
N ALA A 195 9.68 -8.95 0.62
CA ALA A 195 9.18 -10.13 1.33
C ALA A 195 9.27 -9.93 2.85
N ASP A 196 10.43 -9.48 3.34
CA ASP A 196 10.65 -9.22 4.76
C ASP A 196 9.70 -8.13 5.28
N ILE A 197 9.59 -7.01 4.55
CA ILE A 197 8.62 -5.95 4.86
C ILE A 197 7.22 -6.54 4.97
N SER A 198 6.81 -7.37 4.00
CA SER A 198 5.45 -7.87 3.85
C SER A 198 4.98 -8.78 4.99
N VAL A 199 5.88 -9.60 5.54
CA VAL A 199 5.58 -10.41 6.73
C VAL A 199 5.64 -9.55 7.98
N TYR A 200 6.67 -8.70 8.09
CA TYR A 200 6.91 -7.91 9.29
C TYR A 200 5.76 -6.93 9.57
N TYR A 201 5.32 -6.16 8.57
CA TYR A 201 4.26 -5.16 8.78
C TYR A 201 2.93 -5.81 9.18
N GLN A 202 2.62 -7.00 8.64
CA GLN A 202 1.39 -7.72 8.99
C GLN A 202 1.44 -8.27 10.41
N LEU A 203 2.56 -8.87 10.82
CA LEU A 203 2.73 -9.36 12.20
C LEU A 203 2.75 -8.20 13.20
N SER A 204 3.49 -7.13 12.90
CA SER A 204 3.59 -5.93 13.75
C SER A 204 2.22 -5.29 13.93
N TRP A 205 1.52 -4.99 12.82
CA TRP A 205 0.19 -4.38 12.87
C TRP A 205 -0.85 -5.31 13.53
N GLY A 206 -0.84 -6.60 13.18
CA GLY A 206 -1.78 -7.57 13.75
C GLY A 206 -1.62 -7.72 15.25
N ASN A 207 -0.37 -7.80 15.74
CA ASN A 207 -0.06 -7.86 17.17
C ASN A 207 -0.49 -6.57 17.91
N ASP A 208 -0.14 -5.40 17.36
CA ASP A 208 -0.49 -4.11 17.96
C ASP A 208 -2.01 -3.91 18.01
N ILE A 209 -2.73 -4.11 16.91
CA ILE A 209 -4.17 -3.91 16.88
C ILE A 209 -4.90 -4.96 17.74
N ALA A 210 -4.48 -6.23 17.72
CA ALA A 210 -5.10 -7.28 18.54
C ALA A 210 -4.95 -7.02 20.05
N SER A 211 -3.80 -6.46 20.48
CA SER A 211 -3.59 -6.01 21.86
C SER A 211 -4.35 -4.72 22.22
N GLY A 212 -4.97 -4.08 21.22
CA GLY A 212 -5.69 -2.83 21.32
C GLY A 212 -4.79 -1.59 21.36
N LYS A 213 -3.55 -1.72 20.89
CA LYS A 213 -2.68 -0.57 20.61
C LYS A 213 -3.15 0.11 19.32
N SER A 214 -3.09 1.44 19.30
CA SER A 214 -3.44 2.28 18.16
C SER A 214 -4.89 2.19 17.65
N ILE A 215 -5.79 1.50 18.35
CA ILE A 215 -7.21 1.41 17.96
C ILE A 215 -7.95 2.75 18.08
N TYR A 216 -7.46 3.67 18.92
CA TYR A 216 -7.95 5.05 18.94
C TYR A 216 -7.76 5.74 17.59
N ASN A 217 -6.54 5.72 17.03
CA ASN A 217 -6.28 6.33 15.74
C ASN A 217 -6.94 5.54 14.59
N LEU A 218 -6.99 4.20 14.67
CA LEU A 218 -7.69 3.35 13.69
C LEU A 218 -9.15 3.77 13.53
N THR A 219 -9.85 3.96 14.67
CA THR A 219 -11.27 4.31 14.71
C THR A 219 -11.56 5.80 14.59
N GLY A 220 -10.54 6.65 14.47
CA GLY A 220 -10.72 8.11 14.48
C GLY A 220 -11.29 8.62 15.80
N GLY A 221 -10.92 7.99 16.93
CA GLY A 221 -11.37 8.33 18.28
C GLY A 221 -12.65 7.61 18.73
N GLY A 222 -13.08 6.56 18.02
CA GLY A 222 -14.29 5.81 18.36
C GLY A 222 -14.14 4.87 19.58
N THR A 223 -12.92 4.51 19.96
CA THR A 223 -12.62 3.72 21.17
C THR A 223 -11.22 4.04 21.68
N ASP A 224 -11.00 3.92 22.98
CA ASP A 224 -9.68 4.10 23.59
C ASP A 224 -8.77 2.90 23.34
N ASN A 225 -7.45 3.14 23.39
CA ASN A 225 -6.46 2.07 23.37
C ASN A 225 -6.56 1.19 24.61
N THR A 226 -6.21 -0.09 24.46
CA THR A 226 -6.18 -1.07 25.56
C THR A 226 -4.84 -1.78 25.65
N THR A 227 -4.66 -2.61 26.68
CA THR A 227 -3.48 -3.45 26.89
C THR A 227 -3.89 -4.92 27.03
N SER A 228 -4.64 -5.43 26.04
CA SER A 228 -5.07 -6.83 26.02
C SER A 228 -3.90 -7.74 25.60
N ARG A 229 -4.04 -9.04 25.84
CA ARG A 229 -3.01 -10.03 25.43
C ARG A 229 -2.81 -10.11 23.91
N GLY A 230 -3.82 -9.75 23.11
CA GLY A 230 -3.75 -9.81 21.65
C GLY A 230 -3.33 -11.19 21.14
N THR A 231 -2.22 -11.25 20.43
CA THR A 231 -1.70 -12.48 19.81
C THR A 231 -0.70 -13.25 20.69
N SER A 232 -0.37 -12.76 21.89
CA SER A 232 0.74 -13.27 22.70
C SER A 232 0.63 -14.74 23.11
N ASP A 233 -0.58 -15.30 23.18
CA ASP A 233 -0.77 -16.74 23.46
C ASP A 233 -0.25 -17.63 22.31
N VAL A 234 -0.08 -17.09 21.10
CA VAL A 234 0.38 -17.80 19.90
C VAL A 234 1.71 -17.26 19.38
N PHE A 235 1.81 -15.93 19.18
CA PHE A 235 3.00 -15.30 18.64
C PHE A 235 3.97 -14.89 19.76
N ASN A 236 4.87 -15.80 20.13
CA ASN A 236 5.87 -15.57 21.16
C ASN A 236 7.14 -16.43 20.91
N ALA A 237 8.22 -16.10 21.65
CA ALA A 237 9.52 -16.74 21.50
C ALA A 237 9.57 -18.20 21.97
N GLU A 238 8.65 -18.63 22.83
CA GLU A 238 8.62 -20.01 23.34
C GLU A 238 8.05 -20.95 22.29
N ARG A 239 6.99 -20.53 21.60
CA ARG A 239 6.30 -21.33 20.58
C ARG A 239 6.95 -21.27 19.20
N TYR A 240 7.42 -20.08 18.80
CA TYR A 240 8.00 -19.83 17.47
C TYR A 240 9.32 -19.06 17.58
N PRO A 241 10.40 -19.68 18.10
CA PRO A 241 11.65 -19.00 18.39
C PRO A 241 12.32 -18.37 17.16
N ALA A 242 12.26 -19.01 15.99
CA ALA A 242 13.00 -18.57 14.80
C ALA A 242 12.34 -17.33 14.17
N ILE A 243 11.04 -17.38 13.84
CA ILE A 243 10.33 -16.21 13.30
C ILE A 243 10.23 -15.09 14.33
N TYR A 244 10.11 -15.39 15.63
CA TYR A 244 10.08 -14.34 16.64
C TYR A 244 11.45 -13.63 16.73
N SER A 245 12.56 -14.37 16.70
CA SER A 245 13.90 -13.80 16.62
C SER A 245 14.08 -12.94 15.37
N TRP A 246 13.67 -13.45 14.20
CA TRP A 246 13.65 -12.70 12.94
C TRP A 246 12.83 -11.42 13.06
N TYR A 247 11.61 -11.49 13.61
CA TYR A 247 10.71 -10.35 13.80
C TYR A 247 11.38 -9.25 14.64
N ARG A 248 11.99 -9.61 15.78
CA ARG A 248 12.72 -8.66 16.62
C ARG A 248 13.95 -8.08 15.92
N MET A 249 14.60 -8.85 15.05
CA MET A 249 15.74 -8.38 14.26
C MET A 249 15.29 -7.39 13.18
N VAL A 250 14.20 -7.67 12.45
CA VAL A 250 13.63 -6.73 11.46
C VAL A 250 13.17 -5.44 12.14
N GLU A 251 12.53 -5.53 13.30
CA GLU A 251 12.14 -4.36 14.11
C GLU A 251 13.36 -3.49 14.41
N LYS A 252 14.42 -4.09 15.00
CA LYS A 252 15.68 -3.39 15.29
C LYS A 252 16.33 -2.78 14.05
N TYR A 253 16.31 -3.51 12.92
CA TYR A 253 16.86 -3.01 11.67
C TYR A 253 16.13 -1.73 11.23
N PHE A 254 14.79 -1.76 11.15
CA PHE A 254 14.04 -0.58 10.75
C PHE A 254 14.17 0.55 11.76
N ASP A 255 14.17 0.27 13.06
CA ASP A 255 14.38 1.28 14.11
C ASP A 255 15.75 1.96 14.01
N SER A 256 16.76 1.27 13.50
CA SER A 256 18.10 1.83 13.29
C SER A 256 18.22 2.76 12.08
N LEU A 257 17.25 2.76 11.16
CA LEU A 257 17.26 3.63 9.98
C LEU A 257 16.72 5.01 10.32
N ASP A 258 17.30 6.07 9.76
CA ASP A 258 16.77 7.42 9.95
C ASP A 258 15.35 7.56 9.41
N SER A 259 14.56 8.42 10.06
CA SER A 259 13.26 8.83 9.53
C SER A 259 13.46 9.77 8.36
N THR A 260 12.82 9.46 7.23
CA THR A 260 12.80 10.31 6.04
C THR A 260 11.47 11.05 5.85
N GLU A 261 10.62 11.04 6.89
CA GLU A 261 9.27 11.61 6.88
C GLU A 261 9.25 13.08 7.29
N THR A 262 8.57 13.90 6.50
CA THR A 262 8.04 15.21 6.91
C THR A 262 6.52 15.09 7.09
N LYS A 263 6.04 15.18 8.32
CA LYS A 263 4.63 14.91 8.63
C LYS A 263 3.78 16.18 8.67
N ASP A 264 2.66 16.14 7.97
CA ASP A 264 1.57 17.12 7.99
C ASP A 264 2.01 18.60 7.87
N PRO A 265 2.89 18.98 6.91
CA PRO A 265 3.09 20.38 6.58
C PRO A 265 1.78 20.99 6.00
N PRO A 266 1.66 22.32 5.93
CA PRO A 266 0.51 22.96 5.30
C PRO A 266 0.24 22.40 3.90
N PHE A 267 -0.96 21.87 3.69
CA PHE A 267 -1.26 21.13 2.46
C PHE A 267 -1.17 22.00 1.19
N GLU A 268 -1.44 23.31 1.29
CA GLU A 268 -1.28 24.24 0.17
C GLU A 268 0.19 24.38 -0.28
N ASP A 269 1.16 24.23 0.63
CA ASP A 269 2.59 24.20 0.27
C ASP A 269 2.91 22.93 -0.52
N VAL A 270 2.35 21.79 -0.10
CA VAL A 270 2.50 20.51 -0.79
C VAL A 270 1.89 20.57 -2.19
N LEU A 271 0.68 21.12 -2.32
CA LEU A 271 0.05 21.36 -3.63
C LEU A 271 0.90 22.30 -4.49
N GLY A 272 1.46 23.35 -3.90
CA GLY A 272 2.37 24.26 -4.59
C GLY A 272 3.61 23.56 -5.13
N GLN A 273 4.20 22.64 -4.37
CA GLN A 273 5.33 21.81 -4.81
C GLN A 273 4.93 20.84 -5.92
N MET A 274 3.79 20.15 -5.79
CA MET A 274 3.27 19.24 -6.81
C MET A 274 2.97 19.96 -8.14
N LYS A 275 2.37 21.16 -8.10
CA LYS A 275 2.11 21.98 -9.30
C LYS A 275 3.38 22.38 -10.04
N LYS A 276 4.46 22.65 -9.29
CA LYS A 276 5.78 23.02 -9.83
C LYS A 276 6.63 21.80 -10.23
N ALA A 277 6.19 20.59 -9.88
CA ALA A 277 6.96 19.39 -10.16
C ALA A 277 7.11 19.18 -11.69
N PRO A 278 8.33 18.86 -12.16
CA PRO A 278 8.55 18.57 -13.57
C PRO A 278 7.70 17.37 -14.00
N THR A 279 7.31 17.33 -15.27
CA THR A 279 6.77 16.10 -15.84
C THR A 279 7.86 15.04 -15.82
N LEU A 280 7.53 13.87 -15.31
CA LEU A 280 8.44 12.71 -15.28
C LEU A 280 8.65 12.08 -16.69
N GLY A 281 8.16 12.73 -17.74
CA GLY A 281 8.32 12.37 -19.14
C GLY A 281 7.74 10.99 -19.48
N LYS A 282 8.22 10.39 -20.57
CA LYS A 282 7.78 9.05 -21.02
C LYS A 282 7.96 7.97 -19.95
N LYS A 283 8.94 8.13 -19.04
CA LYS A 283 9.22 7.19 -17.93
C LYS A 283 8.11 7.09 -16.89
N SER A 284 7.16 8.04 -16.89
CA SER A 284 6.00 8.04 -15.99
C SER A 284 4.71 7.62 -16.61
N VAL A 285 4.65 7.46 -17.94
CA VAL A 285 3.39 7.10 -18.59
C VAL A 285 3.00 5.68 -18.20
N LEU A 286 3.98 4.77 -18.11
CA LEU A 286 3.83 3.40 -17.63
C LEU A 286 5.10 2.98 -16.90
N LEU A 287 4.94 2.21 -15.84
CA LEU A 287 6.00 1.47 -15.19
C LEU A 287 6.50 0.33 -16.11
N PRO A 288 7.79 -0.04 -16.02
CA PRO A 288 8.33 -1.14 -16.81
C PRO A 288 7.64 -2.47 -16.51
N THR A 289 7.25 -3.18 -17.55
CA THR A 289 6.71 -4.54 -17.49
C THR A 289 7.40 -5.41 -18.54
N PRO A 290 7.56 -6.74 -18.33
CA PRO A 290 8.30 -7.61 -19.24
C PRO A 290 7.70 -7.76 -20.64
N ARG A 291 6.43 -7.37 -20.82
CA ARG A 291 5.69 -7.50 -22.08
C ARG A 291 4.88 -6.23 -22.36
N PRO A 292 4.80 -5.78 -23.62
CA PRO A 292 3.99 -4.64 -23.99
C PRO A 292 2.48 -4.94 -23.84
N ALA A 293 1.66 -3.89 -23.97
CA ALA A 293 0.21 -4.01 -24.05
C ALA A 293 -0.23 -4.93 -25.20
N HIS A 294 -1.34 -5.66 -24.99
CA HIS A 294 -1.91 -6.56 -25.98
C HIS A 294 -3.04 -5.84 -26.71
N LYS A 295 -2.71 -5.00 -27.70
CA LYS A 295 -3.65 -4.10 -28.38
C LYS A 295 -4.95 -4.76 -28.83
N GLU A 296 -4.90 -5.90 -29.50
CA GLU A 296 -6.12 -6.60 -29.97
C GLU A 296 -7.05 -7.04 -28.81
N LEU A 297 -6.49 -7.39 -27.64
CA LEU A 297 -7.26 -7.75 -26.46
C LEU A 297 -7.87 -6.50 -25.83
N ASP A 298 -7.09 -5.42 -25.76
CA ASP A 298 -7.52 -4.14 -25.23
C ASP A 298 -8.67 -3.57 -26.08
N GLU A 299 -8.59 -3.66 -27.42
CA GLU A 299 -9.66 -3.29 -28.35
C GLU A 299 -10.94 -4.12 -28.12
N ARG A 300 -10.82 -5.44 -27.98
CA ARG A 300 -11.96 -6.34 -27.70
C ARG A 300 -12.65 -6.05 -26.37
N THR A 301 -11.96 -5.39 -25.45
CA THR A 301 -12.50 -5.02 -24.13
C THR A 301 -12.87 -3.54 -24.03
N GLY A 302 -12.68 -2.77 -25.11
CA GLY A 302 -12.94 -1.33 -25.16
C GLY A 302 -11.95 -0.48 -24.35
N LEU A 303 -10.81 -1.05 -23.95
CA LEU A 303 -9.77 -0.38 -23.17
C LEU A 303 -8.72 0.26 -24.11
N VAL A 304 -9.18 1.15 -24.98
CA VAL A 304 -8.33 1.85 -25.96
C VAL A 304 -7.93 3.24 -25.49
N ASP A 305 -6.84 3.78 -26.04
CA ASP A 305 -6.37 5.14 -25.75
C ASP A 305 -7.49 6.18 -25.92
N GLY A 306 -7.65 7.06 -24.94
CA GLY A 306 -8.72 8.06 -24.87
C GLY A 306 -10.10 7.55 -24.47
N ALA A 307 -10.29 6.24 -24.27
CA ALA A 307 -11.58 5.70 -23.83
C ALA A 307 -11.91 6.16 -22.41
N LEU A 308 -13.17 6.50 -22.16
CA LEU A 308 -13.64 6.80 -20.81
C LEU A 308 -13.88 5.49 -20.05
N ILE A 309 -13.21 5.31 -18.92
CA ILE A 309 -13.27 4.07 -18.14
C ILE A 309 -13.52 4.34 -16.65
N SER A 310 -14.16 3.38 -15.98
CA SER A 310 -14.17 3.27 -14.53
C SER A 310 -13.14 2.25 -14.07
N VAL A 311 -12.33 2.59 -13.07
CA VAL A 311 -11.38 1.68 -12.43
C VAL A 311 -11.79 1.47 -10.97
N ALA A 312 -11.97 0.22 -10.56
CA ALA A 312 -12.35 -0.16 -9.19
C ALA A 312 -11.65 -1.45 -8.75
N PRO A 313 -11.40 -1.65 -7.45
CA PRO A 313 -10.91 -2.94 -6.94
C PRO A 313 -11.87 -4.08 -7.29
N ASP A 314 -11.36 -5.30 -7.44
CA ASP A 314 -12.18 -6.49 -7.71
C ASP A 314 -12.71 -7.19 -6.44
N ASP A 315 -12.23 -6.77 -5.26
CA ASP A 315 -12.51 -7.37 -3.97
C ASP A 315 -13.50 -6.52 -3.13
N THR A 316 -13.03 -5.40 -2.59
CA THR A 316 -13.70 -4.53 -1.60
C THR A 316 -13.60 -3.07 -2.03
N GLY A 317 -14.61 -2.27 -1.71
CA GLY A 317 -14.70 -0.89 -2.23
C GLY A 317 -15.06 -0.82 -3.72
N ARG A 318 -15.68 -1.88 -4.25
CA ARG A 318 -16.18 -1.98 -5.63
C ARG A 318 -17.17 -0.86 -6.02
N ALA A 319 -17.86 -0.30 -5.05
CA ALA A 319 -18.87 0.74 -5.24
C ALA A 319 -18.29 2.17 -5.34
N ASP A 320 -16.97 2.32 -5.22
CA ASP A 320 -16.28 3.61 -5.21
C ASP A 320 -15.24 3.68 -6.35
N PRO A 321 -15.65 3.55 -7.63
CA PRO A 321 -14.74 3.62 -8.77
C PRO A 321 -14.17 5.02 -8.94
N THR A 322 -12.97 5.11 -9.51
CA THR A 322 -12.46 6.35 -10.13
C THR A 322 -12.72 6.29 -11.62
N VAL A 323 -13.38 7.32 -12.15
CA VAL A 323 -13.68 7.44 -13.57
C VAL A 323 -12.69 8.41 -14.21
N GLY A 324 -12.20 8.07 -15.40
CA GLY A 324 -11.27 8.90 -16.13
C GLY A 324 -11.02 8.44 -17.55
N GLU A 325 -10.39 9.31 -18.32
CA GLU A 325 -9.91 9.03 -19.67
C GLU A 325 -8.68 8.12 -19.58
N LEU A 326 -8.69 6.98 -20.27
CA LEU A 326 -7.58 6.05 -20.35
C LEU A 326 -6.42 6.69 -21.12
N VAL A 327 -5.28 6.86 -20.45
CA VAL A 327 -4.05 7.46 -21.02
C VAL A 327 -3.05 6.38 -21.44
N ALA A 328 -2.97 5.29 -20.68
CA ALA A 328 -2.10 4.17 -20.99
C ALA A 328 -2.56 2.90 -20.28
N ILE A 329 -2.26 1.75 -20.88
CA ILE A 329 -2.50 0.44 -20.30
C ILE A 329 -1.33 -0.49 -20.62
N SER A 330 -1.01 -1.37 -19.68
CA SER A 330 -0.04 -2.46 -19.85
C SER A 330 -0.61 -3.76 -19.26
N PRO A 331 0.09 -4.90 -19.35
CA PRO A 331 -0.31 -6.11 -18.62
C PRO A 331 -0.39 -5.94 -17.10
N GLU A 332 0.26 -4.92 -16.52
CA GLU A 332 0.38 -4.75 -15.07
C GLU A 332 -0.24 -3.46 -14.54
N GLU A 333 -0.57 -2.50 -15.39
CA GLU A 333 -0.95 -1.15 -14.99
C GLU A 333 -2.04 -0.54 -15.88
N ILE A 334 -2.90 0.28 -15.27
CA ILE A 334 -3.89 1.13 -15.92
C ILE A 334 -3.62 2.57 -15.47
N VAL A 335 -3.57 3.50 -16.42
CA VAL A 335 -3.31 4.92 -16.16
C VAL A 335 -4.43 5.76 -16.74
N ILE A 336 -5.08 6.55 -15.88
CA ILE A 336 -6.17 7.44 -16.29
C ILE A 336 -5.84 8.90 -15.98
N ARG A 337 -6.42 9.81 -16.77
CA ARG A 337 -6.65 11.19 -16.36
C ARG A 337 -8.05 11.25 -15.73
N PRO A 338 -8.18 11.61 -14.44
CA PRO A 338 -9.46 11.57 -13.75
C PRO A 338 -10.46 12.56 -14.38
N GLU A 339 -11.72 12.16 -14.50
CA GLU A 339 -12.79 13.09 -14.89
C GLU A 339 -13.01 14.13 -13.79
N LYS A 340 -13.49 15.31 -14.18
CA LYS A 340 -13.85 16.34 -13.22
C LYS A 340 -15.06 15.89 -12.43
N VAL A 341 -14.98 15.94 -11.11
CA VAL A 341 -16.16 15.69 -10.27
C VAL A 341 -17.04 16.94 -10.29
N GLU A 342 -18.33 16.79 -10.58
CA GLU A 342 -19.26 17.92 -10.68
C GLU A 342 -19.18 18.86 -9.45
N GLY A 343 -19.13 20.17 -9.71
CA GLY A 343 -19.02 21.20 -8.69
C GLY A 343 -17.64 21.39 -8.05
N HIS A 344 -16.61 20.65 -8.48
CA HIS A 344 -15.26 20.73 -7.90
C HIS A 344 -14.21 21.00 -8.99
N GLU A 345 -13.45 22.07 -8.84
CA GLU A 345 -12.31 22.35 -9.72
C GLU A 345 -11.08 21.59 -9.21
N VAL A 346 -10.57 20.66 -10.01
CA VAL A 346 -9.38 19.87 -9.67
C VAL A 346 -8.18 20.80 -9.49
N LYS A 347 -7.62 20.83 -8.28
CA LYS A 347 -6.53 21.76 -7.95
C LYS A 347 -5.22 21.44 -8.70
N VAL A 348 -4.95 20.19 -9.04
CA VAL A 348 -3.71 19.75 -9.71
C VAL A 348 -4.05 18.75 -10.82
N ASP A 349 -3.62 19.04 -12.04
CA ASP A 349 -3.68 18.06 -13.14
C ASP A 349 -2.72 16.91 -12.87
N VAL A 350 -3.26 15.70 -12.79
CA VAL A 350 -2.56 14.47 -12.41
C VAL A 350 -2.96 13.32 -13.31
N ARG A 351 -2.09 12.31 -13.38
CA ARG A 351 -2.47 10.96 -13.83
C ARG A 351 -2.58 10.05 -12.63
N ILE A 352 -3.51 9.09 -12.70
CA ILE A 352 -3.77 8.13 -11.64
C ILE A 352 -3.50 6.73 -12.16
N HIS A 353 -2.64 6.04 -11.44
CA HIS A 353 -2.09 4.73 -11.75
C HIS A 353 -2.72 3.69 -10.84
N PHE A 354 -3.23 2.62 -11.44
CA PHE A 354 -3.77 1.46 -10.74
C PHE A 354 -3.05 0.20 -11.22
N PRO A 355 -2.73 -0.76 -10.34
CA PRO A 355 -2.29 -2.06 -10.79
C PRO A 355 -3.44 -2.77 -11.50
N ARG A 356 -3.14 -3.67 -12.44
CA ARG A 356 -4.15 -4.59 -12.99
C ARG A 356 -4.49 -5.72 -12.04
N VAL A 357 -3.55 -6.13 -11.19
CA VAL A 357 -3.83 -7.14 -10.17
C VAL A 357 -4.77 -6.57 -9.12
N GLY A 358 -5.91 -7.23 -8.89
CA GLY A 358 -6.88 -6.80 -7.89
C GLY A 358 -7.80 -5.64 -8.32
N PHE A 359 -7.81 -5.27 -9.62
CA PHE A 359 -8.64 -4.20 -10.14
C PHE A 359 -9.35 -4.60 -11.43
N THR A 360 -10.49 -3.97 -11.66
CA THR A 360 -11.23 -4.03 -12.92
C THR A 360 -11.28 -2.65 -13.55
N ALA A 361 -11.02 -2.60 -14.86
CA ALA A 361 -11.29 -1.45 -15.70
C ALA A 361 -12.46 -1.78 -16.63
N ARG A 362 -13.40 -0.86 -16.79
CA ARG A 362 -14.57 -1.02 -17.65
C ARG A 362 -14.85 0.26 -18.42
N PRO A 363 -15.13 0.20 -19.72
CA PRO A 363 -15.64 1.35 -20.46
C PRO A 363 -16.93 1.87 -19.83
N VAL A 364 -17.09 3.20 -19.77
CA VAL A 364 -18.31 3.85 -19.31
C VAL A 364 -18.79 4.87 -20.33
N ASN A 365 -20.11 4.99 -20.50
CA ASN A 365 -20.69 6.04 -21.33
C ASN A 365 -20.88 7.30 -20.48
N ARG A 366 -20.52 8.47 -21.03
CA ARG A 366 -20.74 9.76 -20.35
C ARG A 366 -22.19 10.01 -19.92
N SER A 367 -23.16 9.43 -20.62
CA SER A 367 -24.59 9.55 -20.29
C SER A 367 -25.02 8.69 -19.08
N GLN A 368 -24.13 7.88 -18.52
CA GLN A 368 -24.38 6.99 -17.38
C GLN A 368 -23.66 7.44 -16.10
N LEU A 369 -22.86 8.50 -16.20
CA LEU A 369 -22.26 9.23 -15.08
C LEU A 369 -23.27 10.27 -14.60
#